data_AF-A0A0C9ZB73-F1
#
_entry.id   AF-A0A0C9ZB73-F1
#
_cell.length_a   1.000
_cell.length_b   1.000
_cell.length_c   1.000
_cell.angle_alpha   90.00
_cell.angle_beta   90.00
_cell.angle_gamma   90.00
#
_symmetry.space_group_name_H-M   'P 1'
#
loop_
_entity.id
_entity.type
_entity.pdbx_description
1 polymer ?
#
loop_
_entity_poly.entity_id
_entity_poly.type
_entity_poly.pdbx_seq_one_letter_code
_entity_poly.pdbx_strand_id
1 'polypeptide(L)'
;PFDCLHFSWYNRYTTKGNNAPSDVHPYELCLGNSRTNAWQMLPYPSGDMAEYGQLFDRLTQAFQDIFVWIGSMLQVHLPKAEYEVLAQVAESLPGNAASAVELFISLVININ
;
A
#
# COMPACT_ATOMS: atom_id res chain seq x y z
N PRO A 1 17.90 18.01 -4.70
CA PRO A 1 16.87 17.05 -4.22
C PRO A 1 15.73 17.06 -5.23
N PHE A 2 15.33 15.89 -5.71
CA PHE A 2 14.17 15.76 -6.59
C PHE A 2 12.92 15.59 -5.73
N ASP A 3 11.83 16.22 -6.13
CA ASP A 3 10.56 16.09 -5.43
C ASP A 3 9.97 14.71 -5.76
N CYS A 4 9.58 13.98 -4.70
CA CYS A 4 9.05 12.63 -4.82
C CYS A 4 7.71 12.55 -4.09
N LEU A 5 6.67 12.15 -4.82
CA LEU A 5 5.33 11.93 -4.29
C LEU A 5 5.09 10.43 -4.12
N HIS A 6 4.68 10.03 -2.91
CA HIS A 6 4.39 8.66 -2.54
C HIS A 6 2.90 8.48 -2.29
N PHE A 7 2.15 7.98 -3.26
CA PHE A 7 0.75 7.62 -3.09
C PHE A 7 0.65 6.14 -2.76
N SER A 8 0.56 5.77 -1.48
CA SER A 8 0.59 4.36 -1.08
C SER A 8 -0.29 4.06 0.11
N TRP A 9 -0.80 2.83 0.14
CA TRP A 9 -1.31 2.24 1.36
C TRP A 9 -0.14 1.72 2.19
N TYR A 10 0.18 2.41 3.27
CA TYR A 10 1.30 2.05 4.14
C TYR A 10 0.91 0.83 4.99
N ASN A 11 1.73 -0.22 4.99
CA ASN A 11 1.45 -1.46 5.73
C ASN A 11 2.00 -1.42 7.18
N ARG A 12 1.27 -2.08 8.09
CA ARG A 12 1.49 -2.20 9.55
C ARG A 12 2.84 -2.85 9.90
N TYR A 13 3.30 -2.62 11.14
CA TYR A 13 4.33 -3.38 11.86
C TYR A 13 5.80 -3.14 11.49
N THR A 14 6.19 -1.91 11.13
CA THR A 14 7.62 -1.52 11.19
C THR A 14 8.13 -1.33 12.63
N THR A 15 7.61 -2.11 13.58
CA THR A 15 8.25 -2.33 14.87
C THR A 15 9.35 -3.37 14.68
N LYS A 16 10.58 -3.06 15.08
CA LYS A 16 11.69 -4.02 15.06
C LYS A 16 11.30 -5.22 15.92
N GLY A 17 11.11 -6.39 15.32
CA GLY A 17 10.77 -7.64 16.02
C GLY A 17 11.92 -8.25 16.82
N ASN A 18 12.88 -7.45 17.26
CA ASN A 18 14.03 -7.92 18.01
C ASN A 18 13.54 -8.53 19.33
N ASN A 19 13.76 -9.85 19.52
CA ASN A 19 13.29 -10.62 20.68
C ASN A 19 11.77 -10.67 20.85
N ALA A 20 10.99 -10.47 19.77
CA ALA A 20 9.54 -10.67 19.84
C ALA A 20 9.24 -12.17 20.07
N PRO A 21 8.39 -12.53 21.06
CA PRO A 21 7.94 -13.90 21.26
C PRO A 21 7.24 -14.44 20.02
N SER A 22 7.45 -15.71 19.71
CA SER A 22 6.85 -16.38 18.55
C SER A 22 5.37 -16.77 18.76
N ASP A 23 4.91 -16.72 20.00
CA ASP A 23 3.61 -17.19 20.47
C ASP A 23 2.68 -16.05 20.93
N VAL A 24 3.15 -14.80 20.90
CA VAL A 24 2.38 -13.62 21.31
C VAL A 24 2.07 -12.76 20.11
N HIS A 25 0.82 -12.34 19.95
CA HIS A 25 0.43 -11.50 18.83
C HIS A 25 1.09 -10.10 18.94
N PRO A 26 1.64 -9.50 17.86
CA PRO A 26 2.35 -8.21 17.93
C PRO A 26 1.56 -7.06 18.58
N TYR A 27 0.23 -7.07 18.43
CA TYR A 27 -0.68 -6.15 19.11
C TYR A 27 -0.63 -6.29 20.65
N GLU A 28 -0.52 -7.52 21.17
CA GLU A 28 -0.48 -7.82 22.60
C GLU A 28 0.84 -7.38 23.23
N LEU A 29 1.96 -7.45 22.49
CA LEU A 29 3.25 -6.89 22.92
C LEU A 29 3.21 -5.38 23.10
N CYS A 30 2.39 -4.69 22.31
CA CYS A 30 2.32 -3.23 22.30
C CYS A 30 1.47 -2.65 23.44
N LEU A 31 0.49 -3.42 23.94
CA LEU A 31 -0.37 -3.03 25.07
C LEU A 31 0.38 -2.99 26.40
N GLY A 32 1.47 -3.77 26.54
CA GLY A 32 2.33 -3.76 27.73
C GLY A 32 3.19 -2.50 27.89
N ASN A 33 3.30 -1.67 26.83
CA ASN A 33 4.11 -0.45 26.82
C ASN A 33 3.19 0.77 26.60
N SER A 34 2.97 1.57 27.64
CA SER A 34 1.93 2.63 27.70
C SER A 34 2.08 3.79 26.71
N ARG A 35 3.09 3.76 25.84
CA ARG A 35 3.42 4.83 24.88
C ARG A 35 3.28 4.40 23.41
N THR A 36 2.80 3.19 23.12
CA THR A 36 2.69 2.71 21.74
C THR A 36 1.42 3.25 21.05
N ASN A 37 1.58 3.96 19.93
CA ASN A 37 0.45 4.42 19.14
C ASN A 37 -0.07 3.27 18.25
N ALA A 38 -1.09 2.55 18.73
CA ALA A 38 -1.71 1.45 17.99
C ALA A 38 -2.31 1.87 16.64
N TRP A 39 -2.65 3.15 16.43
CA TRP A 39 -3.15 3.65 15.14
C TRP A 39 -2.09 3.62 14.04
N GLN A 40 -0.80 3.80 14.40
CA GLN A 40 0.31 3.62 13.45
C GLN A 40 0.53 2.15 13.09
N MET A 41 -0.10 1.25 13.83
CA MET A 41 -0.14 -0.17 13.52
C MET A 41 -1.36 -0.52 12.68
N LEU A 42 -2.11 0.43 12.10
CA LEU A 42 -3.14 0.19 11.09
C LEU A 42 -2.62 0.54 9.68
N PRO A 43 -3.05 -0.10 8.57
CA PRO A 43 -2.77 0.44 7.26
C PRO A 43 -3.52 1.74 7.12
N TYR A 44 -2.81 2.74 6.65
CA TYR A 44 -3.36 4.05 6.36
C TYR A 44 -2.74 4.56 5.06
N PRO A 45 -3.47 5.43 4.33
CA PRO A 45 -2.91 6.09 3.17
C PRO A 45 -1.74 6.99 3.58
N SER A 46 -0.75 7.13 2.71
CA SER A 46 0.38 8.02 2.90
C SER A 46 -0.04 9.47 3.16
N GLY A 47 0.87 10.25 3.75
CA GLY A 47 0.67 11.70 3.93
C GLY A 47 0.37 12.41 2.59
N ASP A 48 1.08 12.03 1.53
CA ASP A 48 0.89 12.63 0.20
C ASP A 48 -0.48 12.30 -0.40
N MET A 49 -1.08 11.14 -0.11
CA MET A 49 -2.46 10.85 -0.52
C MET A 49 -3.46 11.78 0.19
N ALA A 50 -3.22 12.11 1.46
CA ALA A 50 -4.08 13.02 2.20
C ALA A 50 -3.90 14.48 1.75
N GLU A 51 -2.66 14.90 1.48
CA GLU A 51 -2.32 16.27 1.09
C GLU A 51 -2.63 16.56 -0.38
N TYR A 52 -2.35 15.60 -1.27
CA TYR A 52 -2.42 15.77 -2.72
C TYR A 52 -3.46 14.85 -3.38
N GLY A 53 -4.54 14.48 -2.68
CA GLY A 53 -5.57 13.58 -3.19
C GLY A 53 -6.14 13.97 -4.57
N GLN A 54 -6.41 15.25 -4.81
CA GLN A 54 -6.88 15.71 -6.12
C GLN A 54 -5.84 15.53 -7.23
N LEU A 55 -4.55 15.67 -6.92
CA LEU A 55 -3.48 15.43 -7.88
C LEU A 55 -3.39 13.93 -8.17
N PHE A 56 -3.48 13.09 -7.13
CA PHE A 56 -3.52 11.63 -7.26
C PHE A 56 -4.66 11.18 -8.18
N ASP A 57 -5.87 11.72 -8.01
CA ASP A 57 -7.02 11.38 -8.85
C ASP A 57 -6.76 11.73 -10.33
N ARG A 58 -6.20 12.91 -10.60
CA ARG A 58 -5.88 13.35 -11.97
C ARG A 58 -4.77 12.50 -12.59
N LEU A 59 -3.75 12.13 -11.82
CA LEU A 59 -2.66 11.27 -12.28
C LEU A 59 -3.18 9.87 -12.60
N THR A 60 -4.01 9.32 -11.71
CA THR A 60 -4.67 8.03 -11.93
C THR A 60 -5.48 8.04 -13.22
N GLN A 61 -6.24 9.11 -13.45
CA GLN A 61 -7.00 9.28 -14.68
C GLN A 61 -6.09 9.43 -15.92
N ALA A 62 -5.04 10.25 -15.83
CA ALA A 62 -4.14 10.51 -16.95
C ALA A 62 -3.34 9.26 -17.36
N PHE A 63 -3.01 8.38 -16.41
CA PHE A 63 -2.23 7.17 -16.64
C PHE A 63 -3.08 5.90 -16.69
N GLN A 64 -4.42 6.01 -16.72
CA GLN A 64 -5.33 4.88 -16.70
C GLN A 64 -4.99 3.84 -17.79
N ASP A 65 -4.78 4.28 -19.03
CA ASP A 65 -4.46 3.40 -20.15
C ASP A 65 -3.12 2.66 -19.94
N ILE A 66 -2.16 3.29 -19.27
CA ILE A 66 -0.87 2.67 -18.93
C ILE A 66 -1.09 1.58 -17.88
N PHE A 67 -1.90 1.83 -16.85
CA PHE A 67 -2.18 0.82 -15.83
C PHE A 67 -2.91 -0.40 -16.40
N VAL A 68 -3.89 -0.19 -17.30
CA VAL A 68 -4.57 -1.27 -18.01
C VAL A 68 -3.59 -2.09 -18.85
N TRP A 69 -2.67 -1.41 -19.56
CA TRP A 69 -1.64 -2.08 -20.35
C TRP A 69 -0.67 -2.88 -19.48
N ILE A 70 -0.22 -2.34 -18.34
CA ILE A 70 0.62 -3.05 -17.38
C ILE A 70 -0.11 -4.28 -16.85
N GLY A 71 -1.38 -4.15 -16.45
CA GLY A 71 -2.19 -5.28 -15.98
C GLY A 71 -2.31 -6.38 -17.02
N SER A 72 -2.55 -6.00 -18.28
CA SER A 72 -2.59 -6.93 -19.41
C SER A 72 -1.26 -7.66 -19.61
N MET A 73 -0.13 -6.95 -19.52
CA MET A 73 1.21 -7.56 -19.62
C MET A 73 1.49 -8.51 -18.46
N LEU A 74 1.13 -8.13 -17.22
CA LEU A 74 1.27 -8.99 -16.06
C LEU A 74 0.43 -10.25 -16.19
N GLN A 75 -0.78 -10.17 -16.73
CA GLN A 75 -1.63 -11.34 -16.95
C GLN A 75 -1.04 -12.32 -17.98
N VAL A 76 -0.33 -11.81 -18.99
CA VAL A 76 0.34 -12.64 -20.01
C VAL A 76 1.60 -13.31 -19.46
N HIS A 77 2.33 -12.61 -18.59
CA HIS A 77 3.66 -13.05 -18.16
C HIS A 77 3.70 -13.73 -16.78
N LEU A 78 2.72 -13.48 -15.91
CA LEU A 78 2.64 -14.14 -14.61
C LEU A 78 1.82 -15.42 -14.68
N PRO A 79 2.18 -16.45 -13.88
CA PRO A 79 1.29 -17.56 -13.63
C PRO A 79 -0.06 -17.07 -13.11
N LYS A 80 -1.15 -17.64 -13.63
CA LYS A 80 -2.52 -17.25 -13.26
C LYS A 80 -2.75 -17.19 -11.74
N ALA A 81 -2.21 -18.15 -11.00
CA ALA A 81 -2.35 -18.21 -9.54
C ALA A 81 -1.69 -17.01 -8.83
N GLU A 82 -0.55 -16.53 -9.31
CA GLU A 82 0.15 -15.37 -8.73
C GLU A 82 -0.59 -14.07 -9.07
N TYR A 83 -1.04 -13.94 -10.31
CA TYR A 83 -1.85 -12.80 -10.74
C TYR A 83 -3.12 -12.66 -9.90
N GLU A 84 -3.86 -13.75 -9.71
CA GLU A 84 -5.10 -13.76 -8.92
C GLU A 84 -4.86 -13.35 -7.47
N VAL A 85 -3.76 -13.80 -6.86
CA VAL A 85 -3.40 -13.38 -5.50
C VAL A 85 -3.11 -11.88 -5.42
N LEU A 86 -2.36 -11.34 -6.38
CA LEU A 86 -2.06 -9.90 -6.43
C LEU A 86 -3.33 -9.07 -6.65
N ALA A 87 -4.21 -9.49 -7.55
CA ALA A 87 -5.48 -8.82 -7.83
C ALA A 87 -6.37 -8.80 -6.58
N GLN A 88 -6.52 -9.94 -5.88
CA GLN A 88 -7.29 -10.01 -4.64
C GLN A 88 -6.76 -9.06 -3.56
N VAL A 89 -5.43 -8.93 -3.43
CA VAL A 89 -4.83 -8.00 -2.48
C VAL A 89 -5.13 -6.55 -2.86
N ALA A 90 -5.04 -6.19 -4.14
CA ALA A 90 -5.30 -4.83 -4.61
C ALA A 90 -6.80 -4.43 -4.53
N GLU A 91 -7.71 -5.41 -4.65
CA GLU A 91 -9.16 -5.20 -4.56
C GLU A 91 -9.70 -5.12 -3.13
N SER A 92 -9.02 -5.76 -2.17
CA SER A 92 -9.45 -5.88 -0.79
C SER A 92 -8.42 -5.28 0.17
N LEU A 93 -8.23 -3.97 0.06
CA LEU A 93 -7.36 -3.25 0.99
C LEU A 93 -8.08 -3.01 2.33
N PRO A 94 -7.30 -2.97 3.43
CA PRO A 94 -7.79 -2.60 4.75
C PRO A 94 -8.70 -1.37 4.72
N GLY A 95 -9.84 -1.44 5.40
CA GLY A 95 -10.83 -0.36 5.39
C GLY A 95 -11.79 -0.40 4.20
N ASN A 96 -11.90 -1.54 3.51
CA ASN A 96 -12.74 -1.72 2.32
C ASN A 96 -12.37 -0.74 1.20
N ALA A 97 -11.07 -0.49 1.05
CA ALA A 97 -10.52 0.32 -0.01
C ALA A 97 -10.08 -0.57 -1.17
N ALA A 98 -10.03 0.00 -2.37
CA ALA A 98 -9.44 -0.62 -3.55
C ALA A 98 -8.30 0.27 -4.05
N SER A 99 -7.28 -0.36 -4.63
CA SER A 99 -6.20 0.38 -5.26
C SER A 99 -6.67 1.05 -6.55
N ALA A 100 -6.28 2.30 -6.75
CA ALA A 100 -6.51 3.03 -7.99
C ALA A 100 -5.51 2.65 -9.10
N VAL A 101 -4.42 1.97 -8.72
CA VAL A 101 -3.36 1.45 -9.59
C VAL A 101 -3.38 -0.07 -9.53
N GLU A 102 -4.32 -0.67 -10.26
CA GLU A 102 -4.63 -2.10 -10.30
C GLU A 102 -3.37 -3.00 -10.27
N LEU A 103 -3.44 -4.11 -9.51
CA LEU A 103 -2.34 -5.05 -9.16
C LEU A 103 -1.21 -4.47 -8.29
N PHE A 104 -1.15 -3.16 -8.09
CA PHE A 104 -0.24 -2.50 -7.15
C PHE A 104 -1.03 -1.83 -6.04
N ILE A 105 -0.35 -1.48 -4.95
CA ILE A 105 -0.96 -0.78 -3.80
C ILE A 105 -0.33 0.60 -3.57
N SER A 106 0.55 1.00 -4.49
CA SER A 106 1.31 2.24 -4.42
C SER A 106 1.70 2.77 -5.80
N LEU A 107 1.74 4.09 -5.92
CA LEU A 107 2.26 4.85 -7.03
C LEU A 107 3.29 5.84 -6.50
N VAL A 108 4.49 5.85 -7.07
CA VAL A 108 5.56 6.78 -6.70
C VAL A 108 5.96 7.58 -7.93
N ILE A 109 6.01 8.90 -7.80
CA ILE A 109 6.36 9.81 -8.89
C ILE A 109 7.59 10.61 -8.48
N ASN A 110 8.68 10.43 -9.23
CA ASN A 110 9.89 11.22 -9.11
C ASN A 110 9.85 12.35 -10.15
N ILE A 111 9.89 13.59 -9.71
CA ILE A 111 9.92 14.78 -10.56
C ILE A 111 11.36 15.28 -10.61
N ASN A 112 11.96 15.19 -11.80
CA ASN A 112 13.32 15.63 -12.07
C ASN A 112 13.40 17.09 -12.55
#